data_AF-A0A3N1SPN0-F1
#
_entry.id   AF-A0A3N1SPN0-F1
#
_cell.length_a   1.000
_cell.length_b   1.000
_cell.length_c   1.000
_cell.angle_alpha   90.00
_cell.angle_beta   90.00
_cell.angle_gamma   90.00
#
_symmetry.space_group_name_H-M   'P 1'
#
loop_
_entity.id
_entity.type
_entity.pdbx_description
1 polymer ?
#
loop_
_entity_poly.entity_id
_entity_poly.type
_entity_poly.pdbx_seq_one_letter_code
_entity_poly.pdbx_strand_id
1 'polypeptide(L)'
;MKSHDRKRPTTPAGQEKTVRATAPTGLMGVQASSGNQVVLEMMRRGHETTTVQRTGPTGQDSAEAAESAGPAQEADPKGKEIIARLSQSIEQHTTQTSSKANVFAPGTWWPEQWMANGPARLKKTLNRRVMLGEAFDAQDLDDIRQLSSVNAKWLKDVGIGTYEEAAAYAEGTFKDWLQLEAGKRVLTATLAIAKRPDIVADVSAVRAPTDPAYTLGRFMLTQTAGTAPDKRANLEAERDQQIRDTAVDTLHPAGMDPGRLHEGSVPAEGTPLGKDKKKAPDYAEKDAQGREMLTRILLVLRHGLQLYDPGKSRHVADHEQDVIRALSHGGRVNVRIPALSSKGDPAYALPHFLGVTKNATEGEAAEHVSERSFATHRTDIGPNKGEQPGRFKEKGGVPASLANKLAVGAARPKLWGQDISGGGLGSKDWNGDMVLPNGSYGHVLLVYHRPTMEKDGSLQIGVETIAPHADSPVGYKHDFRSTEATSNPESVLHGHKKDKIGSGGLGKNERYVDLREMGTRSDDGWQGYLNEIKQEWDQDLARTEDDPDGRRALYEQLVGKRPPA
;
A
#
# COMPACT_ATOMS: atom_id res chain seq x y z
N MET A 1 60.23 -58.49 28.74
CA MET A 1 59.44 -58.18 27.54
C MET A 1 58.74 -56.85 27.78
N LYS A 2 59.19 -55.85 27.01
CA LYS A 2 58.69 -54.50 26.66
C LYS A 2 57.56 -53.87 27.52
N SER A 3 57.62 -52.65 28.06
CA SER A 3 58.62 -51.58 28.32
C SER A 3 57.82 -50.28 28.49
N HIS A 4 58.07 -49.56 29.59
CA HIS A 4 57.97 -48.11 29.88
C HIS A 4 57.32 -47.15 28.86
N ASP A 5 56.63 -46.07 29.25
CA ASP A 5 57.19 -45.02 30.11
C ASP A 5 56.17 -43.93 30.51
N ARG A 6 56.50 -43.23 31.61
CA ARG A 6 55.88 -41.99 32.12
C ARG A 6 56.18 -40.81 31.17
N LYS A 7 55.36 -39.74 31.22
CA LYS A 7 55.90 -38.36 31.38
C LYS A 7 54.86 -37.30 31.74
N ARG A 8 55.40 -36.30 32.44
CA ARG A 8 54.83 -35.11 33.10
C ARG A 8 54.84 -33.88 32.15
N PRO A 9 54.35 -32.69 32.59
CA PRO A 9 53.95 -31.53 31.78
C PRO A 9 55.07 -30.51 31.56
N THR A 10 54.84 -29.48 30.73
CA THR A 10 55.51 -28.16 30.79
C THR A 10 54.84 -27.10 29.91
N THR A 11 54.57 -25.92 30.48
CA THR A 11 54.60 -24.60 29.82
C THR A 11 56.04 -24.06 29.89
N PRO A 12 56.53 -23.26 28.91
CA PRO A 12 56.72 -21.80 29.11
C PRO A 12 56.38 -20.98 27.83
N ALA A 13 55.71 -19.82 27.91
CA ALA A 13 56.25 -18.45 28.08
C ALA A 13 57.30 -18.00 27.05
N GLY A 14 56.99 -16.94 26.27
CA GLY A 14 57.99 -16.16 25.54
C GLY A 14 57.50 -15.27 24.38
N GLN A 15 57.17 -14.01 24.72
CA GLN A 15 57.44 -12.76 23.97
C GLN A 15 57.15 -12.65 22.46
N GLU A 16 56.30 -11.68 22.07
CA GLU A 16 56.63 -10.78 20.93
C GLU A 16 55.89 -9.42 20.98
N LYS A 17 56.69 -8.40 21.33
CA LYS A 17 56.84 -7.09 20.67
C LYS A 17 55.61 -6.25 20.27
N THR A 18 55.42 -5.20 21.05
CA THR A 18 54.88 -3.89 20.68
C THR A 18 55.75 -3.21 19.61
N VAL A 19 55.17 -2.84 18.47
CA VAL A 19 55.69 -1.79 17.58
C VAL A 19 54.55 -0.81 17.28
N ARG A 20 54.69 0.41 17.80
CA ARG A 20 54.02 1.62 17.30
C ARG A 20 54.82 2.12 16.11
N ALA A 21 54.18 2.28 14.95
CA ALA A 21 54.58 3.26 13.94
C ALA A 21 53.39 3.58 13.01
N THR A 22 52.92 4.82 13.14
CA THR A 22 52.41 5.73 12.10
C THR A 22 52.09 5.16 10.71
N ALA A 23 50.83 5.37 10.28
CA ALA A 23 50.45 5.34 8.87
C ALA A 23 49.91 6.71 8.42
N PRO A 24 50.09 7.07 7.13
CA PRO A 24 50.11 8.44 6.64
C PRO A 24 48.78 8.91 6.02
N THR A 25 48.63 10.23 5.96
CA THR A 25 47.81 10.95 4.99
C THR A 25 48.04 10.46 3.56
N GLY A 26 46.99 9.99 2.89
CA GLY A 26 47.05 9.56 1.50
C GLY A 26 45.64 9.45 0.87
N LEU A 27 45.45 10.20 -0.22
CA LEU A 27 44.24 10.35 -1.03
C LEU A 27 43.46 9.06 -1.30
N MET A 28 42.15 9.06 -1.01
CA MET A 28 41.19 8.20 -1.70
C MET A 28 40.64 8.94 -2.92
N GLY A 29 41.18 8.60 -4.09
CA GLY A 29 40.51 8.81 -5.36
C GLY A 29 39.29 7.90 -5.44
N VAL A 30 38.09 8.49 -5.45
CA VAL A 30 36.87 7.79 -5.79
C VAL A 30 36.85 7.62 -7.30
N GLN A 31 37.09 6.39 -7.75
CA GLN A 31 36.88 5.95 -9.11
C GLN A 31 35.37 5.93 -9.39
N ALA A 32 34.86 7.03 -9.94
CA ALA A 32 33.47 7.15 -10.35
C ALA A 32 33.21 6.23 -11.56
N SER A 33 32.37 5.22 -11.36
CA SER A 33 31.86 4.35 -12.41
C SER A 33 30.96 5.13 -13.38
N SER A 34 31.11 4.82 -14.66
CA SER A 34 30.52 5.36 -15.90
C SER A 34 29.00 5.59 -15.99
N GLY A 35 28.23 5.41 -14.90
CA GLY A 35 26.78 5.66 -14.86
C GLY A 35 26.37 7.13 -14.67
N ASN A 36 27.24 7.98 -14.12
CA ASN A 36 26.88 9.37 -13.80
C ASN A 36 27.05 10.36 -14.96
N GLN A 37 27.79 10.02 -16.02
CA GLN A 37 28.00 10.95 -17.15
C GLN A 37 26.80 11.00 -18.11
N VAL A 38 26.08 9.89 -18.30
CA VAL A 38 24.90 9.85 -19.18
C VAL A 38 23.76 10.72 -18.64
N VAL A 39 23.63 10.80 -17.31
CA VAL A 39 22.60 11.63 -16.64
C VAL A 39 22.92 13.13 -16.75
N LEU A 40 24.19 13.51 -16.63
CA LEU A 40 24.65 14.90 -16.80
C LEU A 40 24.53 15.37 -18.27
N GLU A 41 24.76 14.47 -19.23
CA GLU A 41 24.70 14.81 -20.66
C GLU A 41 23.25 14.93 -21.17
N MET A 42 22.31 14.18 -20.59
CA MET A 42 20.88 14.38 -20.83
C MET A 42 20.35 15.70 -20.25
N MET A 43 20.86 16.15 -19.09
CA MET A 43 20.48 17.45 -18.52
C MET A 43 20.99 18.63 -19.35
N ARG A 44 22.12 18.46 -20.05
CA ARG A 44 22.70 19.51 -20.89
C ARG A 44 21.99 19.67 -22.25
N ARG A 45 21.31 18.64 -22.74
CA ARG A 45 20.53 18.66 -24.00
C ARG A 45 19.10 19.22 -23.87
N GLY A 46 18.67 19.59 -22.66
CA GLY A 46 17.34 20.16 -22.42
C GLY A 46 17.25 21.70 -22.47
N HIS A 47 18.36 22.40 -22.68
CA HIS A 47 18.43 23.86 -22.64
C HIS A 47 19.04 24.46 -23.93
N GLU A 48 18.42 24.18 -25.08
CA GLU A 48 18.63 24.96 -26.32
C GLU A 48 17.28 25.00 -27.06
N THR A 49 16.44 26.00 -26.83
CA THR A 49 16.01 27.10 -27.74
C THR A 49 14.73 27.67 -27.10
N THR A 50 14.40 28.97 -27.07
CA THR A 50 14.36 29.94 -28.16
C THR A 50 14.40 31.37 -27.58
N THR A 51 15.40 32.15 -27.96
CA THR A 51 15.45 33.61 -27.81
C THR A 51 14.76 34.25 -29.01
N VAL A 52 13.74 35.09 -28.80
CA VAL A 52 13.17 35.95 -29.84
C VAL A 52 13.60 37.40 -29.56
N GLN A 53 14.39 37.94 -30.48
CA GLN A 53 14.70 39.36 -30.60
C GLN A 53 13.42 40.16 -30.95
N ARG A 54 13.23 41.32 -30.33
CA ARG A 54 12.53 42.44 -30.96
C ARG A 54 13.29 43.73 -30.69
N THR A 55 13.60 44.42 -31.78
CA THR A 55 14.29 45.70 -31.93
C THR A 55 13.47 46.88 -31.39
N GLY A 56 14.17 47.92 -30.92
CA GLY A 56 13.63 49.18 -30.34
C GLY A 56 12.96 50.13 -31.35
N PRO A 57 12.67 51.40 -30.96
CA PRO A 57 13.73 52.38 -30.69
C PRO A 57 13.53 53.31 -29.47
N THR A 58 14.59 54.08 -29.24
CA THR A 58 14.98 55.04 -28.19
C THR A 58 14.24 56.40 -28.14
N GLY A 59 14.25 57.03 -26.94
CA GLY A 59 14.09 58.47 -26.69
C GLY A 59 13.45 58.75 -25.32
N GLN A 60 14.20 58.91 -24.22
CA GLN A 60 14.74 60.15 -23.62
C GLN A 60 13.72 61.07 -22.88
N ASP A 61 14.12 61.42 -21.65
CA ASP A 61 13.69 62.52 -20.77
C ASP A 61 12.34 62.43 -20.02
N SER A 62 12.42 62.25 -18.69
CA SER A 62 12.25 63.35 -17.70
C SER A 62 12.05 62.81 -16.28
N ALA A 63 12.75 63.43 -15.34
CA ALA A 63 12.64 63.25 -13.90
C ALA A 63 11.40 63.98 -13.33
N GLU A 64 11.18 63.81 -12.01
CA GLU A 64 10.11 64.37 -11.14
C GLU A 64 8.87 63.47 -11.04
N ALA A 65 8.26 63.17 -9.88
CA ALA A 65 8.45 63.65 -8.51
C ALA A 65 8.08 62.52 -7.54
N ALA A 66 8.73 62.53 -6.37
CA ALA A 66 8.40 61.71 -5.23
C ALA A 66 7.12 62.24 -4.56
N GLU A 67 6.04 61.46 -4.60
CA GLU A 67 4.95 61.59 -3.62
C GLU A 67 5.04 60.43 -2.63
N SER A 68 5.21 60.81 -1.37
CA SER A 68 5.15 59.94 -0.21
C SER A 68 3.76 59.31 -0.08
N ALA A 69 3.59 58.10 -0.61
CA ALA A 69 2.53 57.22 -0.17
C ALA A 69 2.86 56.77 1.25
N GLY A 70 2.16 57.33 2.24
CA GLY A 70 2.15 56.79 3.60
C GLY A 70 1.78 55.30 3.58
N PRO A 71 2.20 54.52 4.59
CA PRO A 71 1.90 53.10 4.62
C PRO A 71 0.39 52.91 4.53
N ALA A 72 -0.06 52.31 3.44
CA ALA A 72 -1.40 51.79 3.34
C ALA A 72 -1.58 50.85 4.53
N GLN A 73 -2.41 51.27 5.50
CA GLN A 73 -2.95 50.36 6.49
C GLN A 73 -3.70 49.29 5.70
N GLU A 74 -3.05 48.13 5.53
CA GLU A 74 -3.73 46.91 5.14
C GLU A 74 -4.92 46.74 6.09
N ALA A 75 -6.12 46.78 5.53
CA ALA A 75 -7.33 46.48 6.25
C ALA A 75 -7.14 45.18 7.03
N ASP A 76 -7.32 45.25 8.35
CA ASP A 76 -7.10 44.13 9.25
C ASP A 76 -7.89 42.91 8.75
N PRO A 77 -7.22 41.80 8.38
CA PRO A 77 -7.92 40.68 7.78
C PRO A 77 -8.94 40.13 8.78
N LYS A 78 -10.23 40.17 8.43
CA LYS A 78 -11.32 39.64 9.26
C LYS A 78 -10.97 38.24 9.74
N GLY A 79 -10.95 38.04 11.06
CA GLY A 79 -10.61 36.78 11.70
C GLY A 79 -9.10 36.51 11.85
N LYS A 80 -8.22 37.53 11.87
CA LYS A 80 -6.76 37.39 11.98
C LYS A 80 -6.29 36.51 13.16
N GLU A 81 -6.87 36.69 14.34
CA GLU A 81 -6.54 35.87 15.52
C GLU A 81 -6.96 34.41 15.33
N ILE A 82 -8.13 34.19 14.74
CA ILE A 82 -8.66 32.86 14.42
C ILE A 82 -7.76 32.18 13.38
N ILE A 83 -7.36 32.92 12.33
CA ILE A 83 -6.40 32.46 11.32
C ILE A 83 -5.08 32.07 11.98
N ALA A 84 -4.54 32.89 12.88
CA ALA A 84 -3.28 32.62 13.55
C ALA A 84 -3.37 31.32 14.40
N ARG A 85 -4.43 31.18 15.19
CA ARG A 85 -4.67 29.99 16.02
C ARG A 85 -4.83 28.72 15.19
N LEU A 86 -5.70 28.74 14.17
CA LEU A 86 -5.92 27.59 13.29
C LEU A 86 -4.66 27.23 12.48
N SER A 87 -3.90 28.23 12.01
CA SER A 87 -2.63 28.00 11.32
C SER A 87 -1.62 27.28 12.21
N GLN A 88 -1.52 27.68 13.47
CA GLN A 88 -0.64 27.04 14.45
C GLN A 88 -1.07 25.60 14.74
N SER A 89 -2.36 25.35 14.94
CA SER A 89 -2.89 24.00 15.15
C SER A 89 -2.59 23.08 13.96
N ILE A 90 -2.80 23.57 12.73
CA ILE A 90 -2.49 22.80 11.50
C ILE A 90 -1.03 22.32 11.49
N GLU A 91 -0.09 23.16 11.91
CA GLU A 91 1.33 22.79 11.96
C GLU A 91 1.65 21.83 13.10
N GLN A 92 1.08 22.05 14.29
CA GLN A 92 1.34 21.25 15.49
C GLN A 92 0.79 19.83 15.40
N HIS A 93 -0.38 19.64 14.77
CA HIS A 93 -1.05 18.34 14.69
C HIS A 93 -0.66 17.52 13.45
N THR A 94 0.54 17.76 12.89
CA THR A 94 1.18 16.89 11.90
C THR A 94 2.19 15.95 12.55
N THR A 95 1.88 14.65 12.58
CA THR A 95 2.79 13.62 13.14
C THR A 95 3.97 13.29 12.20
N GLN A 96 3.81 13.50 10.90
CA GLN A 96 4.86 13.22 9.91
C GLN A 96 5.82 14.41 9.77
N THR A 97 7.04 14.31 10.28
CA THR A 97 8.01 15.43 10.24
C THR A 97 8.69 15.65 8.88
N SER A 98 8.63 14.69 7.95
CA SER A 98 9.23 14.82 6.61
C SER A 98 8.44 14.07 5.53
N SER A 99 8.38 14.63 4.32
CA SER A 99 7.85 13.94 3.13
C SER A 99 9.00 13.29 2.33
N LYS A 100 8.78 12.08 1.81
CA LYS A 100 9.74 11.45 0.88
C LYS A 100 9.72 12.23 -0.44
N ALA A 101 10.88 12.66 -0.92
CA ALA A 101 11.00 13.38 -2.19
C ALA A 101 10.49 12.53 -3.37
N ASN A 102 9.54 13.06 -4.15
CA ASN A 102 9.15 12.48 -5.43
C ASN A 102 9.95 13.14 -6.55
N VAL A 103 10.96 12.42 -7.07
CA VAL A 103 11.90 12.91 -8.10
C VAL A 103 11.21 13.23 -9.43
N PHE A 104 9.97 12.76 -9.66
CA PHE A 104 9.22 12.96 -10.91
C PHE A 104 8.06 13.96 -10.81
N ALA A 105 7.90 14.64 -9.67
CA ALA A 105 6.99 15.79 -9.51
C ALA A 105 7.81 17.06 -9.21
N PRO A 106 8.63 17.55 -10.17
CA PRO A 106 9.44 18.74 -9.97
C PRO A 106 8.57 19.93 -9.56
N GLY A 107 8.94 20.61 -8.47
CA GLY A 107 8.17 21.71 -7.86
C GLY A 107 7.42 21.37 -6.56
N THR A 108 7.21 20.08 -6.25
CA THR A 108 6.52 19.64 -5.01
C THR A 108 7.46 19.41 -3.81
N TRP A 109 8.77 19.48 -4.05
CA TRP A 109 9.83 18.99 -3.15
C TRP A 109 10.37 19.99 -2.11
N TRP A 110 9.93 21.25 -2.11
CA TRP A 110 10.52 22.27 -1.24
C TRP A 110 10.19 21.99 0.23
N PRO A 111 11.15 21.84 1.14
CA PRO A 111 10.86 21.76 2.57
C PRO A 111 9.94 22.91 3.00
N GLU A 112 8.90 22.65 3.78
CA GLU A 112 7.91 23.68 4.17
C GLU A 112 8.55 24.84 4.93
N GLN A 113 9.63 24.54 5.68
CA GLN A 113 10.51 25.52 6.32
C GLN A 113 11.17 26.51 5.34
N TRP A 114 11.18 26.22 4.04
CA TRP A 114 11.66 27.14 2.99
C TRP A 114 10.51 27.85 2.25
N MET A 115 9.26 27.54 2.58
CA MET A 115 8.08 28.23 2.06
C MET A 115 7.75 29.42 2.96
N ALA A 116 7.35 30.53 2.35
CA ALA A 116 6.82 31.67 3.10
C ALA A 116 5.61 31.24 3.94
N ASN A 117 5.50 31.79 5.15
CA ASN A 117 4.31 31.60 5.99
C ASN A 117 3.07 32.09 5.23
N GLY A 118 2.04 31.25 5.16
CA GLY A 118 0.81 31.58 4.44
C GLY A 118 0.08 30.34 3.90
N PRO A 119 -0.99 30.56 3.11
CA PRO A 119 -1.90 29.48 2.69
C PRO A 119 -1.23 28.31 1.96
N ALA A 120 -0.25 28.59 1.10
CA ALA A 120 0.46 27.55 0.34
C ALA A 120 1.25 26.59 1.25
N ARG A 121 1.87 27.11 2.32
CA ARG A 121 2.59 26.30 3.31
C ARG A 121 1.61 25.44 4.11
N LEU A 122 0.53 26.03 4.61
CA LEU A 122 -0.52 25.31 5.36
C LEU A 122 -1.18 24.22 4.52
N LYS A 123 -1.46 24.49 3.25
CA LYS A 123 -1.97 23.50 2.30
C LYS A 123 -1.04 22.30 2.17
N LYS A 124 0.27 22.54 2.15
CA LYS A 124 1.28 21.47 2.12
C LYS A 124 1.34 20.69 3.44
N THR A 125 1.25 21.39 4.58
CA THR A 125 1.12 20.78 5.90
C THR A 125 -0.09 19.85 5.98
N LEU A 126 -1.24 20.28 5.45
CA LEU A 126 -2.45 19.47 5.39
C LEU A 126 -2.30 18.22 4.50
N ASN A 127 -1.49 18.27 3.44
CA ASN A 127 -1.13 17.06 2.68
C ASN A 127 -0.35 16.04 3.52
N ARG A 128 0.41 16.48 4.53
CA ARG A 128 1.01 15.57 5.53
C ARG A 128 -0.03 15.11 6.55
N ARG A 129 -0.88 16.03 7.03
CA ARG A 129 -1.93 15.73 8.01
C ARG A 129 -2.91 14.66 7.50
N VAL A 130 -3.34 14.72 6.24
CA VAL A 130 -4.24 13.70 5.67
C VAL A 130 -3.63 12.29 5.60
N MET A 131 -2.29 12.18 5.59
CA MET A 131 -1.62 10.89 5.50
C MET A 131 -1.34 10.26 6.87
N LEU A 132 -1.14 11.08 7.91
CA LEU A 132 -0.63 10.62 9.21
C LEU A 132 -1.03 11.51 10.41
N GLY A 133 -1.53 12.71 10.18
CA GLY A 133 -1.86 13.65 11.26
C GLY A 133 -3.24 13.44 11.86
N GLU A 134 -3.58 14.33 12.79
CA GLU A 134 -4.76 14.19 13.63
C GLU A 134 -6.00 14.77 12.94
N ALA A 135 -7.20 14.38 13.36
CA ALA A 135 -8.43 15.07 12.96
C ALA A 135 -8.43 16.51 13.51
N PHE A 136 -9.28 17.39 12.98
CA PHE A 136 -9.46 18.72 13.58
C PHE A 136 -10.08 18.58 14.98
N ASP A 137 -9.52 19.28 15.96
CA ASP A 137 -10.07 19.25 17.33
C ASP A 137 -11.30 20.16 17.48
N ALA A 138 -11.86 20.25 18.68
CA ALA A 138 -13.04 21.06 18.93
C ALA A 138 -12.81 22.57 18.68
N GLN A 139 -11.60 23.08 18.98
CA GLN A 139 -11.25 24.48 18.76
C GLN A 139 -11.05 24.75 17.27
N ASP A 140 -10.39 23.84 16.56
CA ASP A 140 -10.24 23.90 15.11
C ASP A 140 -11.61 23.95 14.42
N LEU A 141 -12.56 23.13 14.84
CA LEU A 141 -13.92 23.12 14.28
C LEU A 141 -14.67 24.43 14.55
N ASP A 142 -14.54 25.01 15.74
CA ASP A 142 -15.12 26.31 16.06
C ASP A 142 -14.49 27.43 15.22
N ASP A 143 -13.16 27.43 15.09
CA ASP A 143 -12.41 28.38 14.27
C ASP A 143 -12.83 28.29 12.80
N ILE A 144 -12.97 27.08 12.26
CA ILE A 144 -13.43 26.84 10.88
C ILE A 144 -14.88 27.32 10.70
N ARG A 145 -15.79 27.10 11.66
CA ARG A 145 -17.17 27.61 11.59
C ARG A 145 -17.20 29.13 11.57
N GLN A 146 -16.45 29.78 12.46
CA GLN A 146 -16.38 31.25 12.51
C GLN A 146 -15.79 31.80 11.21
N LEU A 147 -14.67 31.25 10.74
CA LEU A 147 -14.03 31.64 9.48
C LEU A 147 -14.91 31.37 8.26
N SER A 148 -15.79 30.38 8.29
CA SER A 148 -16.76 30.14 7.20
C SER A 148 -17.68 31.36 7.01
N SER A 149 -17.97 32.10 8.07
CA SER A 149 -18.78 33.33 8.01
C SER A 149 -17.94 34.59 7.76
N VAL A 150 -16.78 34.72 8.40
CA VAL A 150 -16.02 35.99 8.39
C VAL A 150 -14.90 36.04 7.35
N ASN A 151 -14.40 34.89 6.88
CA ASN A 151 -13.30 34.79 5.92
C ASN A 151 -13.24 33.43 5.17
N ALA A 152 -14.33 33.06 4.50
CA ALA A 152 -14.41 31.82 3.72
C ALA A 152 -13.34 31.73 2.61
N LYS A 153 -12.90 32.88 2.08
CA LYS A 153 -11.85 32.94 1.06
C LYS A 153 -10.54 32.34 1.57
N TRP A 154 -10.11 32.71 2.78
CA TRP A 154 -8.88 32.17 3.34
C TRP A 154 -8.95 30.65 3.54
N LEU A 155 -10.09 30.11 4.01
CA LEU A 155 -10.30 28.66 4.13
C LEU A 155 -10.19 27.94 2.78
N LYS A 156 -10.70 28.55 1.70
CA LYS A 156 -10.57 28.03 0.33
C LYS A 156 -9.13 28.07 -0.16
N ASP A 157 -8.43 29.17 0.09
CA ASP A 157 -7.02 29.36 -0.31
C ASP A 157 -6.08 28.35 0.40
N VAL A 158 -6.39 27.97 1.65
CA VAL A 158 -5.67 26.92 2.41
C VAL A 158 -6.11 25.50 2.00
N GLY A 159 -7.23 25.36 1.29
CA GLY A 159 -7.76 24.08 0.82
C GLY A 159 -8.59 23.32 1.85
N ILE A 160 -9.12 23.99 2.88
CA ILE A 160 -10.06 23.42 3.88
C ILE A 160 -11.51 23.54 3.38
N GLY A 161 -11.85 24.66 2.72
CA GLY A 161 -13.24 25.01 2.39
C GLY A 161 -14.07 25.37 3.63
N THR A 162 -15.35 25.63 3.45
CA THR A 162 -16.23 25.97 4.59
C THR A 162 -16.72 24.73 5.34
N TYR A 163 -17.21 24.94 6.57
CA TYR A 163 -17.85 23.92 7.38
C TYR A 163 -19.07 23.31 6.68
N GLU A 164 -19.94 24.16 6.13
CA GLU A 164 -21.20 23.76 5.46
C GLU A 164 -20.90 22.95 4.20
N GLU A 165 -19.93 23.38 3.39
CA GLU A 165 -19.50 22.65 2.21
C GLU A 165 -18.99 21.24 2.59
N ALA A 166 -18.34 21.08 3.76
CA ALA A 166 -17.79 19.78 4.19
C ALA A 166 -18.87 18.89 4.77
N ALA A 167 -19.78 19.46 5.56
CA ALA A 167 -20.94 18.77 6.10
C ALA A 167 -21.86 18.28 4.98
N ALA A 168 -22.10 19.10 3.95
CA ALA A 168 -22.90 18.72 2.78
C ALA A 168 -22.22 17.60 1.96
N TYR A 169 -20.91 17.68 1.76
CA TYR A 169 -20.18 16.63 1.05
C TYR A 169 -20.20 15.29 1.78
N ALA A 170 -20.13 15.29 3.12
CA ALA A 170 -20.17 14.06 3.93
C ALA A 170 -21.47 13.24 3.77
N GLU A 171 -22.56 13.86 3.28
CA GLU A 171 -23.85 13.19 3.01
C GLU A 171 -24.01 12.81 1.53
N GLY A 172 -23.05 13.14 0.67
CA GLY A 172 -23.11 12.97 -0.78
C GLY A 172 -22.34 11.76 -1.29
N THR A 173 -22.02 11.79 -2.58
CA THR A 173 -21.19 10.76 -3.23
C THR A 173 -19.71 11.10 -3.11
N PHE A 174 -18.86 10.07 -3.03
CA PHE A 174 -17.40 10.18 -2.88
C PHE A 174 -16.63 10.01 -4.20
N LYS A 175 -17.29 10.12 -5.36
CA LYS A 175 -16.71 9.86 -6.69
C LYS A 175 -15.48 10.71 -7.02
N ASP A 176 -15.32 11.86 -6.39
CA ASP A 176 -14.19 12.78 -6.53
C ASP A 176 -13.35 12.92 -5.24
N TRP A 177 -13.53 12.02 -4.26
CA TRP A 177 -12.90 12.09 -2.94
C TRP A 177 -11.39 12.36 -3.00
N LEU A 178 -10.63 11.63 -3.82
CA LEU A 178 -9.19 11.80 -3.94
C LEU A 178 -8.76 13.00 -4.80
N GLN A 179 -9.71 13.68 -5.44
CA GLN A 179 -9.50 14.95 -6.13
C GLN A 179 -9.70 16.15 -5.20
N LEU A 180 -10.36 15.94 -4.05
CA LEU A 180 -10.49 16.99 -3.04
C LEU A 180 -9.14 17.38 -2.43
N GLU A 181 -9.03 18.67 -2.15
CA GLU A 181 -7.93 19.23 -1.37
C GLU A 181 -7.80 18.52 -0.01
N ALA A 182 -6.56 18.31 0.44
CA ALA A 182 -6.31 17.53 1.66
C ALA A 182 -6.99 18.12 2.89
N GLY A 183 -7.00 19.45 3.04
CA GLY A 183 -7.70 20.14 4.13
C GLY A 183 -9.19 19.83 4.15
N LYS A 184 -9.83 19.81 2.97
CA LYS A 184 -11.24 19.47 2.82
C LYS A 184 -11.51 18.05 3.27
N ARG A 185 -10.67 17.09 2.87
CA ARG A 185 -10.78 15.69 3.30
C ARG A 185 -10.62 15.53 4.80
N VAL A 186 -9.64 16.20 5.42
CA VAL A 186 -9.45 16.18 6.88
C VAL A 186 -10.70 16.72 7.58
N LEU A 187 -11.27 17.83 7.10
CA LEU A 187 -12.49 18.41 7.67
C LEU A 187 -13.69 17.47 7.52
N THR A 188 -13.97 16.99 6.31
CA THR A 188 -15.07 16.04 6.06
C THR A 188 -14.93 14.79 6.92
N ALA A 189 -13.74 14.21 7.02
CA ALA A 189 -13.46 13.04 7.85
C ALA A 189 -13.65 13.32 9.35
N THR A 190 -13.24 14.50 9.81
CA THR A 190 -13.47 14.95 11.20
C THR A 190 -14.97 15.02 11.51
N LEU A 191 -15.76 15.59 10.60
CA LEU A 191 -17.20 15.68 10.77
C LEU A 191 -17.89 14.31 10.71
N ALA A 192 -17.43 13.42 9.84
CA ALA A 192 -17.99 12.07 9.70
C ALA A 192 -17.79 11.23 10.97
N ILE A 193 -16.58 11.20 11.53
CA ILE A 193 -16.31 10.44 12.77
C ILE A 193 -16.98 11.07 14.00
N ALA A 194 -17.08 12.41 14.05
CA ALA A 194 -17.75 13.11 15.15
C ALA A 194 -19.27 12.81 15.24
N LYS A 195 -19.91 12.45 14.12
CA LYS A 195 -21.32 12.01 14.09
C LYS A 195 -21.53 10.60 14.63
N ARG A 196 -20.46 9.84 14.88
CA ARG A 196 -20.51 8.43 15.29
C ARG A 196 -19.89 8.17 16.68
N PRO A 197 -20.31 8.87 17.75
CA PRO A 197 -19.81 8.60 19.09
C PRO A 197 -20.20 7.20 19.58
N ASP A 198 -21.27 6.62 19.02
CA ASP A 198 -21.76 5.26 19.27
C ASP A 198 -20.69 4.20 18.94
N ILE A 199 -20.15 4.21 17.71
CA ILE A 199 -19.16 3.21 17.28
C ILE A 199 -17.84 3.40 18.02
N VAL A 200 -17.46 4.65 18.25
CA VAL A 200 -16.21 5.00 18.92
C VAL A 200 -16.21 4.52 20.38
N ALA A 201 -17.38 4.49 21.02
CA ALA A 201 -17.54 4.01 22.39
C ALA A 201 -17.71 2.49 22.47
N ASP A 202 -18.50 1.90 21.55
CA ASP A 202 -18.79 0.47 21.52
C ASP A 202 -18.93 -0.03 20.08
N VAL A 203 -17.96 -0.83 19.66
CA VAL A 203 -17.87 -1.41 18.31
C VAL A 203 -18.90 -2.51 18.03
N SER A 204 -19.57 -3.01 19.07
CA SER A 204 -20.58 -4.07 18.94
C SER A 204 -22.00 -3.54 18.74
N ALA A 205 -22.24 -2.25 18.98
CA ALA A 205 -23.58 -1.68 19.05
C ALA A 205 -24.19 -1.38 17.66
N VAL A 206 -23.37 -0.91 16.71
CA VAL A 206 -23.85 -0.49 15.38
C VAL A 206 -22.79 -0.77 14.33
N ARG A 207 -23.22 -1.21 13.15
CA ARG A 207 -22.33 -1.41 12.01
C ARG A 207 -21.68 -0.09 11.58
N ALA A 208 -20.36 -0.13 11.43
CA ALA A 208 -19.57 1.01 10.99
C ALA A 208 -19.77 1.35 9.51
N PRO A 209 -19.86 2.64 9.14
CA PRO A 209 -19.82 3.05 7.75
C PRO A 209 -18.53 2.60 7.05
N THR A 210 -18.64 2.32 5.77
CA THR A 210 -17.51 1.94 4.90
C THR A 210 -17.07 3.09 4.00
N ASP A 211 -17.65 4.28 4.13
CA ASP A 211 -17.34 5.43 3.29
C ASP A 211 -15.95 6.01 3.61
N PRO A 212 -15.27 6.60 2.61
CA PRO A 212 -13.90 7.10 2.77
C PRO A 212 -13.73 8.22 3.81
N ALA A 213 -14.77 9.00 4.13
CA ALA A 213 -14.66 10.04 5.13
C ALA A 213 -14.67 9.44 6.54
N TYR A 214 -15.56 8.49 6.81
CA TYR A 214 -15.58 7.78 8.08
C TYR A 214 -14.29 7.01 8.31
N THR A 215 -13.85 6.20 7.34
CA THR A 215 -12.65 5.35 7.51
C THR A 215 -11.38 6.18 7.70
N LEU A 216 -11.26 7.34 7.03
CA LEU A 216 -10.17 8.30 7.26
C LEU A 216 -10.25 8.93 8.65
N GLY A 217 -11.45 9.31 9.10
CA GLY A 217 -11.66 9.89 10.42
C GLY A 217 -11.31 8.91 11.54
N ARG A 218 -11.74 7.64 11.41
CA ARG A 218 -11.35 6.54 12.29
C ARG A 218 -9.83 6.41 12.33
N PHE A 219 -9.18 6.34 11.16
CA PHE A 219 -7.72 6.24 11.08
C PHE A 219 -7.01 7.39 11.81
N MET A 220 -7.40 8.64 11.55
CA MET A 220 -6.82 9.81 12.20
C MET A 220 -6.97 9.77 13.72
N LEU A 221 -8.15 9.37 14.21
CA LEU A 221 -8.43 9.25 15.63
C LEU A 221 -7.60 8.14 16.28
N THR A 222 -7.42 7.00 15.62
CA THR A 222 -6.54 5.92 16.10
C THR A 222 -5.09 6.40 16.25
N GLN A 223 -4.59 7.20 15.31
CA GLN A 223 -3.20 7.71 15.30
C GLN A 223 -2.97 8.91 16.24
N THR A 224 -4.03 9.58 16.69
CA THR A 224 -3.93 10.76 17.58
C THR A 224 -3.29 10.36 18.91
N ALA A 225 -2.25 11.09 19.34
CA ALA A 225 -1.42 10.69 20.47
C ALA A 225 -2.23 10.63 21.79
N GLY A 226 -3.17 11.56 21.97
CA GLY A 226 -4.04 11.67 23.14
C GLY A 226 -5.23 10.71 23.17
N THR A 227 -5.42 9.85 22.17
CA THR A 227 -6.52 8.86 22.18
C THR A 227 -6.30 7.83 23.30
N ALA A 228 -7.30 7.69 24.16
CA ALA A 228 -7.27 6.75 25.27
C ALA A 228 -7.02 5.30 24.78
N PRO A 229 -6.23 4.47 25.50
CA PRO A 229 -5.81 3.16 25.02
C PRO A 229 -6.96 2.19 24.69
N ASP A 230 -8.02 2.19 25.51
CA ASP A 230 -9.24 1.43 25.32
C ASP A 230 -9.98 1.85 24.05
N LYS A 231 -10.13 3.16 23.85
CA LYS A 231 -10.71 3.73 22.63
C LYS A 231 -9.87 3.40 21.40
N ARG A 232 -8.55 3.45 21.49
CA ARG A 232 -7.65 3.06 20.39
C ARG A 232 -7.84 1.57 20.04
N ALA A 233 -7.88 0.69 21.05
CA ALA A 233 -8.10 -0.73 20.85
C ALA A 233 -9.46 -1.03 20.21
N ASN A 234 -10.51 -0.31 20.59
CA ASN A 234 -11.83 -0.41 19.96
C ASN A 234 -11.76 -0.04 18.47
N LEU A 235 -11.17 1.11 18.13
CA LEU A 235 -11.06 1.55 16.73
C LEU A 235 -10.21 0.57 15.88
N GLU A 236 -9.18 -0.04 16.47
CA GLU A 236 -8.36 -1.07 15.81
C GLU A 236 -9.15 -2.36 15.60
N ALA A 237 -9.94 -2.80 16.60
CA ALA A 237 -10.80 -3.96 16.49
C ALA A 237 -11.91 -3.77 15.44
N GLU A 238 -12.53 -2.58 15.39
CA GLU A 238 -13.52 -2.21 14.37
C GLU A 238 -12.92 -2.27 12.97
N ARG A 239 -11.73 -1.68 12.78
CA ARG A 239 -10.99 -1.74 11.50
C ARG A 239 -10.74 -3.18 11.10
N ASP A 240 -10.23 -4.00 12.01
CA ASP A 240 -9.87 -5.38 11.73
C ASP A 240 -11.10 -6.23 11.40
N GLN A 241 -12.22 -6.01 12.10
CA GLN A 241 -13.49 -6.65 11.79
C GLN A 241 -14.01 -6.23 10.41
N GLN A 242 -13.97 -4.94 10.07
CA GLN A 242 -14.40 -4.45 8.76
C GLN A 242 -13.55 -5.03 7.61
N ILE A 243 -12.23 -5.15 7.80
CA ILE A 243 -11.34 -5.83 6.84
C ILE A 243 -11.75 -7.30 6.68
N ARG A 244 -11.98 -8.00 7.79
CA ARG A 244 -12.37 -9.41 7.81
C ARG A 244 -13.68 -9.62 7.08
N ASP A 245 -14.72 -8.86 7.43
CA ASP A 245 -16.04 -8.96 6.84
C ASP A 245 -15.98 -8.74 5.34
N THR A 246 -15.38 -7.64 4.89
CA THR A 246 -15.26 -7.35 3.46
C THR A 246 -14.51 -8.44 2.70
N ALA A 247 -13.49 -9.06 3.31
CA ALA A 247 -12.80 -10.20 2.70
C ALA A 247 -13.68 -11.47 2.65
N VAL A 248 -14.45 -11.76 3.69
CA VAL A 248 -15.41 -12.87 3.71
C VAL A 248 -16.47 -12.67 2.63
N ASP A 249 -17.04 -11.47 2.51
CA ASP A 249 -18.05 -11.18 1.49
C ASP A 249 -17.47 -11.25 0.06
N THR A 250 -16.20 -10.89 -0.09
CA THR A 250 -15.46 -11.07 -1.35
C THR A 250 -15.38 -12.56 -1.70
N LEU A 251 -15.09 -13.44 -0.74
CA LEU A 251 -14.90 -14.88 -0.97
C LEU A 251 -16.21 -15.67 -1.04
N HIS A 252 -17.24 -15.20 -0.31
CA HIS A 252 -18.53 -15.83 -0.16
C HIS A 252 -19.68 -14.81 -0.31
N PRO A 253 -19.89 -14.28 -1.53
CA PRO A 253 -20.93 -13.26 -1.75
C PRO A 253 -22.35 -13.76 -1.47
N ALA A 254 -22.59 -15.06 -1.54
CA ALA A 254 -23.90 -15.66 -1.25
C ALA A 254 -24.31 -15.55 0.24
N GLY A 255 -23.34 -15.42 1.16
CA GLY A 255 -23.58 -15.27 2.60
C GLY A 255 -23.63 -13.80 3.06
N MET A 256 -23.76 -12.85 2.13
CA MET A 256 -23.87 -11.43 2.46
C MET A 256 -25.26 -11.08 3.02
N ASP A 257 -25.27 -10.13 3.95
CA ASP A 257 -26.50 -9.49 4.41
C ASP A 257 -27.27 -8.86 3.23
N PRO A 258 -28.58 -9.16 3.04
CA PRO A 258 -29.36 -8.64 1.91
C PRO A 258 -29.38 -7.11 1.80
N GLY A 259 -29.29 -6.39 2.91
CA GLY A 259 -29.22 -4.92 2.93
C GLY A 259 -27.96 -4.35 2.30
N ARG A 260 -26.95 -5.18 2.02
CA ARG A 260 -25.72 -4.81 1.31
C ARG A 260 -25.78 -5.02 -0.19
N LEU A 261 -26.75 -5.80 -0.66
CA LEU A 261 -26.89 -6.06 -2.09
C LEU A 261 -27.33 -4.78 -2.80
N HIS A 262 -26.83 -4.61 -4.01
CA HIS A 262 -27.33 -3.59 -4.93
C HIS A 262 -28.74 -3.99 -5.40
N GLU A 263 -29.64 -3.02 -5.63
CA GLU A 263 -31.04 -3.29 -5.99
C GLU A 263 -31.17 -3.97 -7.37
N GLY A 264 -30.29 -3.61 -8.30
CA GLY A 264 -30.18 -4.25 -9.61
C GLY A 264 -29.39 -5.57 -9.59
N SER A 265 -29.61 -6.41 -10.59
CA SER A 265 -28.85 -7.66 -10.80
C SER A 265 -27.53 -7.43 -11.51
N VAL A 266 -26.54 -8.31 -11.28
CA VAL A 266 -25.29 -8.33 -12.06
C VAL A 266 -25.62 -8.39 -13.56
N PRO A 267 -25.05 -7.52 -14.40
CA PRO A 267 -25.33 -7.52 -15.84
C PRO A 267 -24.97 -8.88 -16.45
N ALA A 268 -25.92 -9.47 -17.19
CA ALA A 268 -25.66 -10.70 -17.94
C ALA A 268 -24.60 -10.48 -19.02
N GLU A 269 -23.83 -11.53 -19.34
CA GLU A 269 -22.85 -11.48 -20.43
C GLU A 269 -23.50 -10.96 -21.72
N GLY A 270 -22.78 -10.10 -22.45
CA GLY A 270 -23.27 -9.54 -23.70
C GLY A 270 -24.11 -8.27 -23.53
N THR A 271 -24.56 -7.94 -22.32
CA THR A 271 -25.34 -6.72 -22.03
C THR A 271 -24.52 -5.47 -22.39
N PRO A 272 -25.05 -4.52 -23.16
CA PRO A 272 -24.36 -3.27 -23.45
C PRO A 272 -24.11 -2.44 -22.18
N LEU A 273 -22.85 -2.14 -21.91
CA LEU A 273 -22.37 -1.31 -20.80
C LEU A 273 -22.02 0.10 -21.29
N GLY A 274 -22.52 1.10 -20.57
CA GLY A 274 -22.18 2.50 -20.76
C GLY A 274 -22.54 3.08 -22.13
N LYS A 275 -22.02 4.29 -22.40
CA LYS A 275 -22.28 5.02 -23.66
C LYS A 275 -21.58 4.38 -24.87
N ASP A 276 -20.45 3.72 -24.64
CA ASP A 276 -19.63 3.08 -25.69
C ASP A 276 -20.16 1.70 -26.10
N LYS A 277 -21.24 1.22 -25.49
CA LYS A 277 -21.88 -0.08 -25.75
C LYS A 277 -20.91 -1.27 -25.72
N LYS A 278 -19.86 -1.21 -24.89
CA LYS A 278 -19.01 -2.39 -24.64
C LYS A 278 -19.89 -3.48 -24.04
N LYS A 279 -19.74 -4.72 -24.48
CA LYS A 279 -20.53 -5.82 -23.92
C LYS A 279 -19.99 -6.22 -22.55
N ALA A 280 -20.88 -6.51 -21.62
CA ALA A 280 -20.54 -7.08 -20.32
C ALA A 280 -19.82 -8.41 -20.53
N PRO A 281 -18.67 -8.64 -19.88
CA PRO A 281 -18.09 -9.97 -19.80
C PRO A 281 -18.96 -10.86 -18.91
N ASP A 282 -18.65 -12.16 -18.85
CA ASP A 282 -19.17 -13.00 -17.77
C ASP A 282 -18.53 -12.56 -16.45
N TYR A 283 -19.25 -11.72 -15.71
CA TYR A 283 -18.83 -11.27 -14.39
C TYR A 283 -18.87 -12.38 -13.34
N ALA A 284 -19.76 -13.36 -13.48
CA ALA A 284 -19.89 -14.45 -12.52
C ALA A 284 -18.70 -15.41 -12.63
N GLU A 285 -18.31 -15.77 -13.86
CA GLU A 285 -17.12 -16.59 -14.10
C GLU A 285 -15.84 -15.87 -13.63
N LYS A 286 -15.67 -14.60 -14.01
CA LYS A 286 -14.51 -13.80 -13.58
C LYS A 286 -14.40 -13.69 -12.07
N ASP A 287 -15.53 -13.45 -11.40
CA ASP A 287 -15.57 -13.40 -9.94
C ASP A 287 -15.21 -14.75 -9.33
N ALA A 288 -15.79 -15.85 -9.81
CA ALA A 288 -15.48 -17.19 -9.33
C ALA A 288 -13.98 -17.53 -9.43
N GLN A 289 -13.35 -17.21 -10.57
CA GLN A 289 -11.91 -17.40 -10.75
C GLN A 289 -11.10 -16.49 -9.80
N GLY A 290 -11.49 -15.23 -9.63
CA GLY A 290 -10.85 -14.31 -8.69
C GLY A 290 -10.94 -14.77 -7.23
N ARG A 291 -12.11 -15.28 -6.81
CA ARG A 291 -12.34 -15.85 -5.47
C ARG A 291 -11.54 -17.11 -5.24
N GLU A 292 -11.45 -18.00 -6.23
CA GLU A 292 -10.63 -19.22 -6.13
C GLU A 292 -9.14 -18.86 -5.99
N MET A 293 -8.63 -17.92 -6.79
CA MET A 293 -7.25 -17.44 -6.67
C MET A 293 -6.99 -16.86 -5.27
N LEU A 294 -7.86 -15.98 -4.78
CA LEU A 294 -7.70 -15.36 -3.45
C LEU A 294 -7.80 -16.40 -2.33
N THR A 295 -8.68 -17.38 -2.44
CA THR A 295 -8.80 -18.51 -1.49
C THR A 295 -7.48 -19.27 -1.40
N ARG A 296 -6.90 -19.66 -2.54
CA ARG A 296 -5.62 -20.39 -2.58
C ARG A 296 -4.44 -19.56 -2.07
N ILE A 297 -4.43 -18.26 -2.35
CA ILE A 297 -3.47 -17.33 -1.74
C ILE A 297 -3.61 -17.36 -0.21
N LEU A 298 -4.83 -17.23 0.32
CA LEU A 298 -5.08 -17.21 1.76
C LEU A 298 -4.74 -18.53 2.43
N LEU A 299 -4.92 -19.68 1.76
CA LEU A 299 -4.43 -20.97 2.25
C LEU A 299 -2.90 -20.96 2.41
N VAL A 300 -2.15 -20.50 1.39
CA VAL A 300 -0.69 -20.36 1.49
C VAL A 300 -0.30 -19.47 2.68
N LEU A 301 -0.99 -18.33 2.87
CA LEU A 301 -0.69 -17.40 3.95
C LEU A 301 -1.09 -17.95 5.33
N ARG A 302 -2.24 -18.58 5.48
CA ARG A 302 -2.72 -19.16 6.74
C ARG A 302 -1.75 -20.21 7.27
N HIS A 303 -1.15 -21.00 6.38
CA HIS A 303 -0.22 -22.06 6.79
C HIS A 303 1.26 -21.64 6.81
N GLY A 304 1.62 -20.52 6.16
CA GLY A 304 3.03 -20.14 5.95
C GLY A 304 3.43 -18.72 6.33
N LEU A 305 2.50 -17.81 6.65
CA LEU A 305 2.80 -16.40 6.88
C LEU A 305 3.70 -16.21 8.11
N GLN A 306 4.76 -15.44 7.91
CA GLN A 306 5.67 -15.01 8.96
C GLN A 306 5.90 -13.50 8.87
N LEU A 307 6.06 -12.85 10.03
CA LEU A 307 6.44 -11.45 10.14
C LEU A 307 7.90 -11.32 10.59
N TYR A 308 8.59 -10.30 10.07
CA TYR A 308 9.94 -10.00 10.57
C TYR A 308 9.85 -9.41 11.97
N ASP A 309 10.49 -10.07 12.94
CA ASP A 309 10.66 -9.58 14.31
C ASP A 309 12.05 -8.92 14.42
N PRO A 310 12.14 -7.58 14.55
CA PRO A 310 13.42 -6.88 14.66
C PRO A 310 14.20 -7.27 15.91
N GLY A 311 13.51 -7.54 17.02
CA GLY A 311 14.12 -7.93 18.29
C GLY A 311 14.78 -9.30 18.23
N LYS A 312 14.20 -10.22 17.47
CA LYS A 312 14.79 -11.56 17.21
C LYS A 312 15.61 -11.61 15.92
N SER A 313 15.60 -10.54 15.12
CA SER A 313 16.24 -10.44 13.82
C SER A 313 15.90 -11.59 12.84
N ARG A 314 14.69 -12.15 12.94
CA ARG A 314 14.24 -13.28 12.13
C ARG A 314 12.74 -13.19 11.84
N HIS A 315 12.29 -13.95 10.86
CA HIS A 315 10.88 -14.17 10.62
C HIS A 315 10.29 -15.12 11.67
N VAL A 316 9.12 -14.76 12.18
CA VAL A 316 8.36 -15.55 13.18
C VAL A 316 6.94 -15.73 12.69
N ALA A 317 6.35 -16.88 13.02
CA ALA A 317 4.94 -17.11 12.78
C ALA A 317 4.11 -16.02 13.48
N ASP A 318 3.20 -15.40 12.74
CA ASP A 318 2.21 -14.49 13.29
C ASP A 318 0.93 -15.26 13.60
N HIS A 319 0.48 -15.17 14.85
CA HIS A 319 -0.76 -15.76 15.36
C HIS A 319 -1.70 -14.69 15.91
N GLU A 320 -1.26 -13.43 15.98
CA GLU A 320 -1.97 -12.36 16.66
C GLU A 320 -2.86 -11.57 15.71
N GLN A 321 -2.42 -11.41 14.47
CA GLN A 321 -3.13 -10.66 13.45
C GLN A 321 -3.85 -11.58 12.47
N ASP A 322 -4.89 -11.06 11.84
CA ASP A 322 -5.58 -11.78 10.77
C ASP A 322 -4.70 -11.91 9.53
N VAL A 323 -4.77 -13.08 8.89
CA VAL A 323 -4.02 -13.39 7.68
C VAL A 323 -4.29 -12.37 6.58
N ILE A 324 -5.55 -11.96 6.40
CA ILE A 324 -5.92 -11.01 5.34
C ILE A 324 -5.24 -9.64 5.49
N ARG A 325 -4.91 -9.21 6.72
CA ARG A 325 -4.21 -7.94 6.96
C ARG A 325 -2.82 -7.89 6.32
N ALA A 326 -2.25 -9.04 5.96
CA ALA A 326 -0.99 -9.11 5.23
C ALA A 326 -1.09 -8.57 3.79
N LEU A 327 -2.28 -8.68 3.18
CA LEU A 327 -2.60 -8.25 1.82
C LEU A 327 -3.35 -6.91 1.80
N SER A 328 -4.09 -6.59 2.87
CA SER A 328 -4.77 -5.31 3.04
C SER A 328 -3.79 -4.13 3.01
N HIS A 329 -4.34 -2.94 2.79
CA HIS A 329 -3.59 -1.67 2.89
C HIS A 329 -2.50 -1.51 1.83
N GLY A 330 -2.52 -2.28 0.73
CA GLY A 330 -1.39 -2.35 -0.20
C GLY A 330 -0.18 -3.05 0.41
N GLY A 331 -0.42 -3.91 1.40
CA GLY A 331 0.51 -4.90 1.90
C GLY A 331 0.90 -5.87 0.78
N ARG A 332 2.12 -6.38 0.88
CA ARG A 332 2.64 -7.39 -0.03
C ARG A 332 3.32 -8.47 0.77
N VAL A 333 3.12 -9.72 0.36
CA VAL A 333 3.77 -10.89 0.93
C VAL A 333 4.76 -11.42 -0.10
N ASN A 334 5.99 -11.67 0.32
CA ASN A 334 7.00 -12.30 -0.51
C ASN A 334 7.08 -13.79 -0.19
N VAL A 335 6.69 -14.64 -1.13
CA VAL A 335 6.81 -16.09 -1.05
C VAL A 335 8.13 -16.50 -1.67
N ARG A 336 8.98 -17.22 -0.94
CA ARG A 336 10.21 -17.83 -1.44
C ARG A 336 9.93 -19.23 -1.94
N ILE A 337 10.37 -19.51 -3.16
CA ILE A 337 10.15 -20.78 -3.85
C ILE A 337 11.50 -21.50 -3.94
N PRO A 338 11.64 -22.73 -3.44
CA PRO A 338 12.89 -23.48 -3.55
C PRO A 338 13.38 -23.60 -5.00
N ALA A 339 14.71 -23.58 -5.17
CA ALA A 339 15.36 -23.94 -6.42
C ALA A 339 14.90 -25.31 -6.93
N LEU A 340 14.96 -25.49 -8.25
CA LEU A 340 14.62 -26.75 -8.90
C LEU A 340 15.69 -27.80 -8.62
N SER A 341 15.29 -29.05 -8.38
CA SER A 341 16.22 -30.17 -8.24
C SER A 341 16.68 -30.67 -9.61
N SER A 342 15.84 -30.53 -10.63
CA SER A 342 16.14 -30.92 -12.00
C SER A 342 15.58 -29.94 -13.05
N LYS A 343 16.03 -30.05 -14.31
CA LYS A 343 15.51 -29.22 -15.42
C LYS A 343 14.04 -29.50 -15.76
N GLY A 344 13.53 -30.69 -15.43
CA GLY A 344 12.16 -31.12 -15.73
C GLY A 344 11.15 -30.76 -14.64
N ASP A 345 11.62 -30.29 -13.49
CA ASP A 345 10.76 -29.95 -12.36
C ASP A 345 9.77 -28.83 -12.73
N PRO A 346 8.56 -28.85 -12.16
CA PRO A 346 7.50 -27.90 -12.51
C PRO A 346 7.83 -26.49 -12.02
N ALA A 347 8.53 -25.73 -12.87
CA ALA A 347 8.99 -24.38 -12.59
C ALA A 347 7.87 -23.33 -12.48
N TYR A 348 6.60 -23.71 -12.64
CA TYR A 348 5.41 -22.89 -12.45
C TYR A 348 4.40 -23.56 -11.50
N ALA A 349 4.82 -24.52 -10.68
CA ALA A 349 3.93 -25.22 -9.74
C ALA A 349 3.14 -24.27 -8.82
N LEU A 350 3.77 -23.24 -8.24
CA LEU A 350 3.05 -22.29 -7.39
C LEU A 350 2.07 -21.41 -8.19
N PRO A 351 2.46 -20.74 -9.30
CA PRO A 351 1.49 -20.06 -10.16
C PRO A 351 0.33 -20.95 -10.60
N HIS A 352 0.60 -22.20 -10.98
CA HIS A 352 -0.43 -23.15 -11.38
C HIS A 352 -1.36 -23.51 -10.23
N PHE A 353 -0.80 -23.78 -9.04
CA PHE A 353 -1.58 -23.99 -7.82
C PHE A 353 -2.52 -22.80 -7.59
N LEU A 354 -2.08 -21.55 -7.77
CA LEU A 354 -2.92 -20.36 -7.63
C LEU A 354 -3.93 -20.14 -8.78
N GLY A 355 -3.97 -21.00 -9.79
CA GLY A 355 -4.82 -20.85 -10.98
C GLY A 355 -4.32 -19.80 -11.97
N VAL A 356 -3.06 -19.37 -11.86
CA VAL A 356 -2.49 -18.28 -12.68
C VAL A 356 -2.00 -18.78 -14.02
N THR A 357 -1.53 -20.03 -14.08
CA THR A 357 -1.03 -20.67 -15.30
C THR A 357 -1.84 -21.91 -15.65
N LYS A 358 -1.98 -22.18 -16.94
CA LYS A 358 -2.72 -23.35 -17.46
C LYS A 358 -2.11 -24.68 -17.03
N ASN A 359 -0.80 -24.72 -16.83
CA ASN A 359 -0.08 -25.89 -16.35
C ASN A 359 1.10 -25.50 -15.44
N ALA A 360 1.71 -26.50 -14.80
CA ALA A 360 2.77 -26.32 -13.80
C ALA A 360 4.20 -26.23 -14.38
N THR A 361 4.38 -26.53 -15.67
CA THR A 361 5.69 -26.62 -16.33
C THR A 361 5.97 -25.45 -17.26
N GLU A 362 4.91 -24.86 -17.81
CA GLU A 362 4.91 -23.75 -18.75
C GLU A 362 4.26 -22.52 -18.12
N GLY A 363 4.72 -21.35 -18.55
CA GLY A 363 4.29 -20.08 -17.98
C GLY A 363 3.11 -19.44 -18.70
N GLU A 364 2.30 -20.19 -19.45
CA GLU A 364 1.15 -19.62 -20.15
C GLU A 364 0.06 -19.24 -19.15
N ALA A 365 -0.41 -17.99 -19.21
CA ALA A 365 -1.43 -17.48 -18.31
C ALA A 365 -2.77 -18.21 -18.52
N ALA A 366 -3.48 -18.45 -17.42
CA ALA A 366 -4.85 -18.94 -17.45
C ALA A 366 -5.81 -17.88 -18.00
N GLU A 367 -7.06 -18.27 -18.24
CA GLU A 367 -8.10 -17.35 -18.65
C GLU A 367 -8.32 -16.24 -17.59
N HIS A 368 -8.70 -15.05 -18.05
CA HIS A 368 -8.92 -13.83 -17.26
C HIS A 368 -7.71 -13.26 -16.50
N VAL A 369 -6.60 -13.99 -16.42
CA VAL A 369 -5.33 -13.50 -15.90
C VAL A 369 -4.69 -12.55 -16.92
N SER A 370 -4.55 -11.29 -16.51
CA SER A 370 -3.91 -10.25 -17.33
C SER A 370 -2.39 -10.27 -17.19
N GLU A 371 -1.66 -10.19 -18.31
CA GLU A 371 -0.23 -9.87 -18.28
C GLU A 371 -0.01 -8.36 -18.19
N ARG A 372 0.90 -7.93 -17.33
CA ARG A 372 1.17 -6.50 -17.08
C ARG A 372 2.52 -6.05 -17.61
N SER A 373 2.58 -4.80 -18.05
CA SER A 373 3.80 -4.20 -18.59
C SER A 373 4.69 -3.54 -17.52
N PHE A 374 4.19 -3.31 -16.30
CA PHE A 374 4.96 -2.70 -15.20
C PHE A 374 4.50 -3.14 -13.81
N ALA A 375 5.45 -3.18 -12.87
CA ALA A 375 5.26 -3.31 -11.44
C ALA A 375 6.26 -2.40 -10.73
N THR A 376 5.84 -1.76 -9.63
CA THR A 376 6.66 -0.79 -8.88
C THR A 376 7.63 -1.46 -7.90
N HIS A 377 7.53 -2.78 -7.72
CA HIS A 377 8.35 -3.58 -6.82
C HIS A 377 8.85 -4.85 -7.54
N ARG A 378 9.93 -5.43 -7.03
CA ARG A 378 10.50 -6.72 -7.47
C ARG A 378 11.27 -7.36 -6.32
N THR A 379 11.56 -8.65 -6.46
CA THR A 379 12.48 -9.36 -5.57
C THR A 379 13.87 -9.44 -6.21
N ASP A 380 14.90 -9.26 -5.40
CA ASP A 380 16.29 -9.53 -5.76
C ASP A 380 16.72 -10.83 -5.08
N ILE A 381 17.08 -11.82 -5.90
CA ILE A 381 17.43 -13.18 -5.45
C ILE A 381 18.86 -13.51 -5.88
N GLY A 382 19.72 -13.74 -4.89
CA GLY A 382 21.09 -14.20 -5.10
C GLY A 382 21.17 -15.70 -5.38
N PRO A 383 22.26 -16.20 -5.97
CA PRO A 383 22.47 -17.64 -6.13
C PRO A 383 22.59 -18.36 -4.79
N ASN A 384 22.14 -19.62 -4.77
CA ASN A 384 22.32 -20.51 -3.64
C ASN A 384 23.80 -20.92 -3.52
N LYS A 385 24.25 -21.21 -2.30
CA LYS A 385 25.61 -21.71 -2.01
C LYS A 385 25.50 -23.05 -1.31
N GLY A 386 25.40 -24.13 -2.09
CA GLY A 386 25.02 -25.44 -1.56
C GLY A 386 23.61 -25.40 -0.97
N GLU A 387 23.46 -25.89 0.25
CA GLU A 387 22.18 -25.84 0.99
C GLU A 387 21.83 -24.44 1.51
N GLN A 388 22.78 -23.50 1.49
CA GLN A 388 22.53 -22.15 1.98
C GLN A 388 21.76 -21.31 0.94
N PRO A 389 20.55 -20.85 1.29
CA PRO A 389 19.74 -20.08 0.35
C PRO A 389 20.37 -18.70 0.06
N GLY A 390 20.29 -18.25 -1.19
CA GLY A 390 20.82 -16.94 -1.59
C GLY A 390 20.12 -15.75 -0.91
N ARG A 391 20.70 -14.55 -1.06
CA ARG A 391 20.08 -13.30 -0.57
C ARG A 391 18.69 -13.13 -1.16
N PHE A 392 17.70 -12.80 -0.34
CA PHE A 392 16.32 -12.58 -0.76
C PHE A 392 15.83 -11.22 -0.25
N LYS A 393 15.67 -10.23 -1.13
CA LYS A 393 15.36 -8.85 -0.73
C LYS A 393 14.37 -8.20 -1.68
N GLU A 394 13.29 -7.65 -1.15
CA GLU A 394 12.40 -6.77 -1.89
C GLU A 394 13.09 -5.43 -2.25
N LYS A 395 12.92 -5.02 -3.50
CA LYS A 395 13.31 -3.71 -4.04
C LYS A 395 12.06 -3.01 -4.57
N GLY A 396 11.87 -1.75 -4.19
CA GLY A 396 10.73 -0.95 -4.63
C GLY A 396 11.13 0.37 -5.29
N GLY A 397 10.14 1.05 -5.83
CA GLY A 397 10.27 2.39 -6.42
C GLY A 397 10.65 2.38 -7.90
N VAL A 398 10.86 3.59 -8.44
CA VAL A 398 11.11 3.81 -9.87
C VAL A 398 12.32 3.02 -10.41
N PRO A 399 13.45 2.88 -9.68
CA PRO A 399 14.56 2.04 -10.14
C PRO A 399 14.17 0.57 -10.34
N ALA A 400 13.23 0.04 -9.56
CA ALA A 400 12.72 -1.32 -9.70
C ALA A 400 11.84 -1.47 -10.96
N SER A 401 10.97 -0.50 -11.23
CA SER A 401 10.15 -0.46 -12.46
C SER A 401 11.00 -0.41 -13.73
N LEU A 402 12.07 0.40 -13.74
CA LEU A 402 13.01 0.46 -14.86
C LEU A 402 13.82 -0.84 -15.01
N ALA A 403 14.27 -1.43 -13.90
CA ALA A 403 14.99 -2.70 -13.92
C ALA A 403 14.10 -3.87 -14.39
N ASN A 404 12.79 -3.84 -14.11
CA ASN A 404 11.83 -4.83 -14.63
C ASN A 404 11.68 -4.74 -16.15
N LYS A 405 11.67 -3.52 -16.71
CA LYS A 405 11.60 -3.30 -18.17
C LYS A 405 12.89 -3.70 -18.90
N LEU A 406 14.05 -3.57 -18.25
CA LEU A 406 15.36 -3.86 -18.85
C LEU A 406 15.83 -5.32 -18.65
N ALA A 407 15.15 -6.11 -17.82
CA ALA A 407 15.50 -7.51 -17.61
C ALA A 407 15.15 -8.37 -18.85
N VAL A 408 16.06 -9.27 -19.24
CA VAL A 408 15.91 -10.15 -20.41
C VAL A 408 15.95 -11.63 -20.01
N GLY A 409 15.27 -12.49 -20.79
CA GLY A 409 15.27 -13.93 -20.59
C GLY A 409 14.76 -14.38 -19.22
N ALA A 410 15.39 -15.40 -18.63
CA ALA A 410 15.00 -15.98 -17.34
C ALA A 410 15.09 -15.02 -16.14
N ALA A 411 15.75 -13.86 -16.31
CA ALA A 411 15.85 -12.84 -15.27
C ALA A 411 14.65 -11.85 -15.27
N ARG A 412 13.82 -11.86 -16.32
CA ARG A 412 12.63 -11.00 -16.42
C ARG A 412 11.50 -11.59 -15.56
N PRO A 413 10.95 -10.84 -14.60
CA PRO A 413 9.78 -11.30 -13.87
C PRO A 413 8.57 -11.38 -14.78
N LYS A 414 7.69 -12.36 -14.52
CA LYS A 414 6.33 -12.36 -15.06
C LYS A 414 5.44 -11.54 -14.13
N LEU A 415 4.63 -10.66 -14.73
CA LEU A 415 3.72 -9.78 -14.01
C LEU A 415 2.30 -10.18 -14.40
N TRP A 416 1.57 -10.72 -13.44
CA TRP A 416 0.19 -11.14 -13.64
C TRP A 416 -0.75 -10.36 -12.74
N GLY A 417 -2.01 -10.26 -13.15
CA GLY A 417 -3.05 -9.72 -12.31
C GLY A 417 -4.44 -10.23 -12.65
N GLN A 418 -5.29 -10.26 -11.63
CA GLN A 418 -6.66 -10.73 -11.69
C GLN A 418 -7.55 -9.76 -10.90
N ASP A 419 -8.64 -9.31 -11.51
CA ASP A 419 -9.61 -8.45 -10.84
C ASP A 419 -10.43 -9.27 -9.83
N ILE A 420 -10.78 -8.64 -8.71
CA ILE A 420 -11.65 -9.22 -7.68
C ILE A 420 -12.81 -8.27 -7.39
N SER A 421 -13.90 -8.81 -6.87
CA SER A 421 -15.06 -8.04 -6.41
C SER A 421 -14.91 -7.73 -4.92
N GLY A 422 -13.99 -6.83 -4.55
CA GLY A 422 -13.74 -6.45 -3.16
C GLY A 422 -15.01 -5.89 -2.49
N GLY A 423 -15.51 -6.60 -1.49
CA GLY A 423 -16.80 -6.34 -0.83
C GLY A 423 -17.95 -7.27 -1.25
N GLY A 424 -17.70 -8.14 -2.23
CA GLY A 424 -18.63 -9.16 -2.73
C GLY A 424 -19.30 -8.76 -4.04
N LEU A 425 -19.36 -9.69 -5.00
CA LEU A 425 -20.04 -9.51 -6.27
C LEU A 425 -21.50 -9.08 -6.08
N GLY A 426 -21.93 -8.01 -6.76
CA GLY A 426 -23.32 -7.55 -6.71
C GLY A 426 -23.69 -6.77 -5.44
N SER A 427 -22.75 -6.56 -4.51
CA SER A 427 -22.95 -5.62 -3.41
C SER A 427 -22.98 -4.17 -3.91
N LYS A 428 -23.54 -3.27 -3.11
CA LYS A 428 -23.43 -1.82 -3.35
C LYS A 428 -22.22 -1.24 -2.62
N ASP A 429 -21.46 -0.39 -3.30
CA ASP A 429 -20.40 0.41 -2.68
C ASP A 429 -20.99 1.59 -1.90
N TRP A 430 -20.13 2.40 -1.27
CA TRP A 430 -20.55 3.59 -0.52
C TRP A 430 -21.14 4.71 -1.38
N ASN A 431 -21.01 4.65 -2.72
CA ASN A 431 -21.70 5.54 -3.65
C ASN A 431 -23.04 4.96 -4.13
N GLY A 432 -23.38 3.74 -3.73
CA GLY A 432 -24.53 3.00 -4.22
C GLY A 432 -24.30 2.32 -5.58
N ASP A 433 -23.08 2.34 -6.12
CA ASP A 433 -22.73 1.66 -7.38
C ASP A 433 -22.49 0.17 -7.12
N MET A 434 -22.73 -0.69 -8.12
CA MET A 434 -22.53 -2.13 -8.00
C MET A 434 -21.05 -2.52 -8.04
N VAL A 435 -20.65 -3.41 -7.13
CA VAL A 435 -19.33 -4.02 -7.07
C VAL A 435 -19.21 -5.17 -8.09
N LEU A 436 -18.21 -5.09 -8.96
CA LEU A 436 -17.94 -6.02 -10.08
C LEU A 436 -16.43 -6.30 -10.22
N PRO A 437 -16.01 -7.46 -10.77
CA PRO A 437 -14.60 -7.78 -11.02
C PRO A 437 -14.13 -7.11 -12.33
N ASN A 438 -14.07 -5.78 -12.31
CA ASN A 438 -13.70 -4.93 -13.45
C ASN A 438 -12.44 -4.09 -13.17
N GLY A 439 -11.77 -4.35 -12.05
CA GLY A 439 -10.58 -3.65 -11.59
C GLY A 439 -10.86 -2.40 -10.75
N SER A 440 -12.10 -1.93 -10.64
CA SER A 440 -12.47 -0.78 -9.80
C SER A 440 -12.51 -1.11 -8.32
N TYR A 441 -12.76 -2.38 -7.98
CA TYR A 441 -13.00 -2.87 -6.63
C TYR A 441 -11.97 -3.93 -6.22
N GLY A 442 -10.71 -3.71 -6.58
CA GLY A 442 -9.62 -4.57 -6.17
C GLY A 442 -9.03 -5.39 -7.31
N HIS A 443 -7.73 -5.61 -7.19
CA HIS A 443 -6.93 -6.33 -8.18
C HIS A 443 -5.79 -7.05 -7.49
N VAL A 444 -5.71 -8.37 -7.64
CA VAL A 444 -4.56 -9.16 -7.20
C VAL A 444 -3.40 -8.88 -8.14
N LEU A 445 -2.25 -8.49 -7.58
CA LEU A 445 -0.99 -8.33 -8.30
C LEU A 445 -0.02 -9.45 -7.91
N LEU A 446 0.55 -10.10 -8.92
CA LEU A 446 1.55 -11.15 -8.78
C LEU A 446 2.83 -10.76 -9.53
N VAL A 447 3.96 -10.75 -8.82
CA VAL A 447 5.30 -10.56 -9.42
C VAL A 447 6.09 -11.84 -9.24
N TYR A 448 6.26 -12.58 -10.33
CA TYR A 448 6.84 -13.91 -10.32
C TYR A 448 8.25 -13.93 -10.90
N HIS A 449 9.20 -14.44 -10.12
CA HIS A 449 10.54 -14.82 -10.56
C HIS A 449 10.65 -16.34 -10.53
N ARG A 450 10.90 -16.92 -11.71
CA ARG A 450 11.01 -18.37 -11.89
C ARG A 450 12.20 -18.94 -11.11
N PRO A 451 12.03 -20.02 -10.31
CA PRO A 451 13.16 -20.75 -9.74
C PRO A 451 14.00 -21.40 -10.85
N THR A 452 15.28 -21.59 -10.58
CA THR A 452 16.19 -22.36 -11.44
C THR A 452 16.91 -23.41 -10.60
N MET A 453 17.73 -24.26 -11.22
CA MET A 453 18.55 -25.21 -10.45
C MET A 453 19.61 -24.53 -9.55
N GLU A 454 19.95 -23.27 -9.85
CA GLU A 454 20.99 -22.53 -9.13
C GLU A 454 20.43 -21.48 -8.15
N LYS A 455 19.15 -21.11 -8.33
CA LYS A 455 18.54 -19.98 -7.63
C LYS A 455 17.11 -20.30 -7.25
N ASP A 456 16.78 -19.95 -6.02
CA ASP A 456 15.39 -19.91 -5.58
C ASP A 456 14.56 -18.96 -6.46
N GLY A 457 13.26 -19.23 -6.55
CA GLY A 457 12.27 -18.35 -7.15
C GLY A 457 11.60 -17.45 -6.11
N SER A 458 10.73 -16.57 -6.59
CA SER A 458 9.87 -15.78 -5.71
C SER A 458 8.52 -15.51 -6.33
N LEU A 459 7.49 -15.42 -5.50
CA LEU A 459 6.22 -14.81 -5.86
C LEU A 459 5.91 -13.70 -4.86
N GLN A 460 5.86 -12.46 -5.33
CA GLN A 460 5.29 -11.38 -4.53
C GLN A 460 3.80 -11.27 -4.83
N ILE A 461 2.99 -11.25 -3.77
CA ILE A 461 1.54 -11.20 -3.83
C ILE A 461 1.08 -9.90 -3.15
N GLY A 462 0.18 -9.16 -3.78
CA GLY A 462 -0.48 -8.02 -3.15
C GLY A 462 -1.90 -7.84 -3.69
N VAL A 463 -2.73 -7.13 -2.93
CA VAL A 463 -4.05 -6.67 -3.39
C VAL A 463 -3.99 -5.16 -3.55
N GLU A 464 -4.07 -4.71 -4.80
CA GLU A 464 -4.16 -3.30 -5.16
C GLU A 464 -5.62 -2.84 -5.05
N THR A 465 -5.84 -1.58 -4.65
CA THR A 465 -7.20 -1.02 -4.54
C THR A 465 -7.89 -0.94 -5.91
N ILE A 466 -7.14 -0.56 -6.95
CA ILE A 466 -7.67 -0.33 -8.30
C ILE A 466 -6.66 -0.86 -9.34
N ALA A 467 -7.13 -1.59 -10.34
CA ALA A 467 -6.32 -2.05 -11.47
C ALA A 467 -5.81 -0.85 -12.31
N PRO A 468 -4.67 -0.99 -13.02
CA PRO A 468 -4.22 0.07 -13.93
C PRO A 468 -5.30 0.50 -14.91
N HIS A 469 -5.52 1.81 -15.03
CA HIS A 469 -6.51 2.42 -15.93
C HIS A 469 -7.99 2.06 -15.68
N ALA A 470 -8.32 1.31 -14.63
CA ALA A 470 -9.70 1.08 -14.25
C ALA A 470 -10.35 2.37 -13.70
N ASP A 471 -11.68 2.46 -13.84
CA ASP A 471 -12.46 3.55 -13.28
C ASP A 471 -12.40 3.50 -11.76
N SER A 472 -12.19 4.64 -11.12
CA SER A 472 -12.07 4.71 -9.66
C SER A 472 -13.37 5.17 -9.01
N PRO A 473 -13.87 4.47 -7.98
CA PRO A 473 -15.03 4.92 -7.20
C PRO A 473 -14.77 6.17 -6.35
N VAL A 474 -13.51 6.63 -6.31
CA VAL A 474 -13.03 7.77 -5.51
C VAL A 474 -12.22 8.78 -6.33
N GLY A 475 -12.28 8.69 -7.66
CA GLY A 475 -11.70 9.70 -8.56
C GLY A 475 -10.18 9.60 -8.75
N TYR A 476 -9.57 8.47 -8.36
CA TYR A 476 -8.15 8.19 -8.58
C TYR A 476 -7.84 7.70 -9.99
N LYS A 477 -6.67 8.06 -10.52
CA LYS A 477 -6.15 7.52 -11.79
C LYS A 477 -4.91 6.68 -11.52
N HIS A 478 -5.03 5.37 -11.70
CA HIS A 478 -3.91 4.45 -11.56
C HIS A 478 -3.13 4.34 -12.88
N ASP A 479 -1.93 4.92 -12.91
CA ASP A 479 -1.03 4.91 -14.07
C ASP A 479 0.42 4.55 -13.69
N PHE A 480 1.33 4.50 -14.66
CA PHE A 480 2.73 4.15 -14.43
C PHE A 480 3.50 5.15 -13.52
N ARG A 481 2.97 6.36 -13.30
CA ARG A 481 3.55 7.38 -12.41
C ARG A 481 3.12 7.18 -10.96
N SER A 482 2.13 6.32 -10.74
CA SER A 482 1.63 5.97 -9.43
C SER A 482 2.70 5.22 -8.63
N THR A 483 3.00 5.73 -7.45
CA THR A 483 3.90 5.12 -6.47
C THR A 483 3.10 4.81 -5.22
N GLU A 484 3.62 3.97 -4.32
CA GLU A 484 2.99 3.74 -3.01
C GLU A 484 2.70 5.04 -2.25
N ALA A 485 3.52 6.08 -2.46
CA ALA A 485 3.37 7.40 -1.85
C ALA A 485 2.30 8.29 -2.52
N THR A 486 1.89 7.99 -3.75
CA THR A 486 0.92 8.78 -4.53
C THR A 486 -0.36 8.01 -4.87
N SER A 487 -0.43 6.71 -4.59
CA SER A 487 -1.64 5.90 -4.80
C SER A 487 -2.63 6.02 -3.64
N ASN A 488 -3.89 5.63 -3.88
CA ASN A 488 -4.96 5.64 -2.88
C ASN A 488 -4.46 5.20 -1.49
N PRO A 489 -4.53 6.05 -0.45
CA PRO A 489 -4.08 5.67 0.89
C PRO A 489 -4.93 4.58 1.52
N GLU A 490 -6.15 4.40 1.03
CA GLU A 490 -7.12 3.41 1.48
C GLU A 490 -7.11 2.16 0.57
N SER A 491 -7.25 1.00 1.20
CA SER A 491 -7.42 -0.29 0.55
C SER A 491 -8.89 -0.56 0.25
N VAL A 492 -9.15 -1.38 -0.77
CA VAL A 492 -10.51 -1.88 -1.04
C VAL A 492 -11.11 -2.66 0.14
N LEU A 493 -10.26 -3.14 1.05
CA LEU A 493 -10.68 -3.81 2.29
C LEU A 493 -10.87 -2.82 3.47
N HIS A 494 -11.07 -1.53 3.19
CA HIS A 494 -11.40 -0.47 4.17
C HIS A 494 -10.38 -0.20 5.29
N GLY A 495 -9.08 -0.18 4.97
CA GLY A 495 -8.15 0.49 5.88
C GLY A 495 -6.94 1.08 5.20
N HIS A 496 -6.08 1.73 5.96
CA HIS A 496 -5.09 2.64 5.43
C HIS A 496 -3.70 2.00 5.31
N LYS A 497 -2.90 2.43 4.33
CA LYS A 497 -1.50 1.97 4.11
C LYS A 497 -0.61 1.95 5.34
N LYS A 498 -0.94 2.73 6.36
CA LYS A 498 -0.21 2.82 7.62
C LYS A 498 -0.65 1.77 8.65
N ASP A 499 -1.80 1.13 8.45
CA ASP A 499 -2.30 -0.01 9.22
C ASP A 499 -1.67 -1.35 8.79
N LYS A 500 -0.74 -1.33 7.81
CA LYS A 500 -0.03 -2.53 7.36
C LYS A 500 0.65 -3.23 8.53
N ILE A 501 0.49 -4.56 8.59
CA ILE A 501 1.27 -5.38 9.52
C ILE A 501 2.77 -5.33 9.15
N GLY A 502 3.66 -5.33 10.15
CA GLY A 502 5.10 -5.11 9.97
C GLY A 502 5.48 -3.63 9.76
N SER A 503 6.77 -3.32 9.78
CA SER A 503 7.27 -1.93 9.83
C SER A 503 7.12 -1.13 8.53
N GLY A 504 6.59 -1.74 7.46
CA GLY A 504 6.50 -1.14 6.12
C GLY A 504 7.85 -1.04 5.38
N GLY A 505 8.93 -1.58 5.95
CA GLY A 505 10.22 -1.69 5.29
C GLY A 505 10.23 -2.68 4.12
N LEU A 506 11.06 -2.43 3.12
CA LEU A 506 11.25 -3.37 1.99
C LEU A 506 12.42 -4.33 2.25
N GLY A 507 13.44 -3.87 2.99
CA GLY A 507 14.73 -4.56 3.04
C GLY A 507 14.75 -5.89 3.80
N LYS A 508 13.68 -6.21 4.53
CA LYS A 508 13.58 -7.38 5.41
C LYS A 508 12.48 -8.36 5.02
N ASN A 509 11.72 -8.06 3.95
CA ASN A 509 10.53 -8.82 3.56
C ASN A 509 9.58 -8.96 4.77
N GLU A 510 9.01 -7.84 5.23
CA GLU A 510 8.27 -7.77 6.50
C GLU A 510 7.16 -8.82 6.63
N ARG A 511 6.60 -9.27 5.50
CA ARG A 511 5.67 -10.38 5.38
C ARG A 511 6.24 -11.40 4.42
N TYR A 512 6.42 -12.62 4.91
CA TYR A 512 7.21 -13.63 4.24
C TYR A 512 6.55 -15.01 4.36
N VAL A 513 6.74 -15.84 3.34
CA VAL A 513 6.40 -17.27 3.36
C VAL A 513 7.58 -18.03 2.79
N ASP A 514 8.01 -19.09 3.49
CA ASP A 514 9.03 -20.02 2.97
C ASP A 514 8.39 -21.35 2.59
N LEU A 515 8.31 -21.64 1.29
CA LEU A 515 7.75 -22.92 0.86
C LEU A 515 8.65 -24.09 1.25
N ARG A 516 9.97 -23.91 1.42
CA ARG A 516 10.84 -24.99 1.92
C ARG A 516 10.41 -25.41 3.33
N GLU A 517 10.12 -24.44 4.20
CA GLU A 517 9.66 -24.70 5.56
C GLU A 517 8.28 -25.36 5.56
N MET A 518 7.33 -24.87 4.76
CA MET A 518 6.02 -25.50 4.61
C MET A 518 6.12 -26.96 4.15
N GLY A 519 7.04 -27.25 3.22
CA GLY A 519 7.27 -28.60 2.72
C GLY A 519 7.83 -29.58 3.74
N THR A 520 8.25 -29.16 4.93
CA THR A 520 8.66 -30.08 6.00
C THR A 520 7.48 -30.82 6.64
N ARG A 521 6.24 -30.42 6.32
CA ARG A 521 5.00 -30.99 6.87
C ARG A 521 4.37 -32.06 5.97
N SER A 522 4.97 -32.37 4.82
CA SER A 522 4.50 -33.39 3.88
C SER A 522 5.68 -34.14 3.31
N ASP A 523 5.53 -35.45 3.10
CA ASP A 523 6.56 -36.31 2.50
C ASP A 523 6.80 -35.96 1.02
N ASP A 524 5.79 -35.39 0.36
CA ASP A 524 5.84 -34.92 -1.04
C ASP A 524 6.35 -33.47 -1.16
N GLY A 525 6.97 -32.97 -0.09
CA GLY A 525 7.50 -31.63 0.00
C GLY A 525 6.42 -30.54 -0.08
N TRP A 526 6.82 -29.35 -0.49
CA TRP A 526 5.91 -28.19 -0.44
C TRP A 526 4.74 -28.28 -1.42
N GLN A 527 4.91 -28.98 -2.54
CA GLN A 527 3.85 -29.16 -3.54
C GLN A 527 2.78 -30.11 -2.99
N GLY A 528 3.20 -31.22 -2.37
CA GLY A 528 2.31 -32.13 -1.65
C GLY A 528 1.52 -31.40 -0.57
N TYR A 529 2.21 -30.67 0.29
CA TYR A 529 1.56 -29.92 1.37
C TYR A 529 0.52 -28.89 0.86
N LEU A 530 0.80 -28.17 -0.24
CA LEU A 530 -0.19 -27.26 -0.82
C LEU A 530 -1.42 -27.99 -1.37
N ASN A 531 -1.23 -29.18 -1.95
CA ASN A 531 -2.35 -30.00 -2.42
C ASN A 531 -3.17 -30.55 -1.25
N GLU A 532 -2.53 -31.00 -0.18
CA GLU A 532 -3.17 -31.49 1.05
C GLU A 532 -4.08 -30.41 1.67
N ILE A 533 -3.56 -29.21 1.92
CA ILE A 533 -4.36 -28.12 2.52
C ILE A 533 -5.52 -27.69 1.61
N LYS A 534 -5.36 -27.80 0.28
CA LYS A 534 -6.45 -27.49 -0.66
C LYS A 534 -7.51 -28.59 -0.65
N GLN A 535 -7.11 -29.85 -0.60
CA GLN A 535 -8.04 -30.98 -0.49
C GLN A 535 -8.81 -30.95 0.82
N GLU A 536 -8.15 -30.64 1.93
CA GLU A 536 -8.80 -30.43 3.24
C GLU A 536 -9.81 -29.29 3.17
N TRP A 537 -9.42 -28.14 2.63
CA TRP A 537 -10.32 -27.01 2.40
C TRP A 537 -11.55 -27.39 1.57
N ASP A 538 -11.36 -28.12 0.46
CA ASP A 538 -12.47 -28.52 -0.42
C ASP A 538 -13.42 -29.50 0.28
N GLN A 539 -12.89 -30.41 1.10
CA GLN A 539 -13.70 -31.32 1.91
C GLN A 539 -14.51 -30.57 2.97
N ASP A 540 -13.89 -29.64 3.68
CA ASP A 540 -14.57 -28.82 4.68
C ASP A 540 -15.63 -27.91 4.04
N LEU A 541 -15.31 -27.31 2.90
CA LEU A 541 -16.25 -26.50 2.15
C LEU A 541 -17.46 -27.32 1.68
N ALA A 542 -17.26 -28.55 1.22
CA ALA A 542 -18.35 -29.45 0.83
C ALA A 542 -19.25 -29.84 2.01
N ARG A 543 -18.69 -30.00 3.22
CA ARG A 543 -19.47 -30.27 4.44
C ARG A 543 -20.41 -29.13 4.85
N THR A 544 -20.20 -27.93 4.30
CA THR A 544 -21.01 -26.73 4.58
C THR A 544 -22.05 -26.42 3.49
N GLU A 545 -22.29 -27.32 2.54
CA GLU A 545 -23.20 -27.07 1.41
C GLU A 545 -24.61 -26.64 1.86
N ASP A 546 -25.15 -27.30 2.87
CA ASP A 546 -26.46 -27.02 3.47
C ASP A 546 -26.39 -26.18 4.75
N ASP A 547 -25.22 -25.62 5.08
CA ASP A 547 -24.97 -24.84 6.30
C ASP A 547 -24.34 -23.47 5.96
N PRO A 548 -25.16 -22.45 5.64
CA PRO A 548 -24.67 -21.12 5.28
C PRO A 548 -23.85 -20.46 6.40
N ASP A 549 -24.22 -20.67 7.67
CA ASP A 549 -23.53 -20.09 8.82
C ASP A 549 -22.17 -20.78 9.03
N GLY A 550 -22.13 -22.11 8.94
CA GLY A 550 -20.89 -22.89 8.96
C GLY A 550 -19.97 -22.55 7.80
N ARG A 551 -20.52 -22.30 6.60
CA ARG A 551 -19.76 -21.86 5.44
C ARG A 551 -19.14 -20.49 5.66
N ARG A 552 -19.91 -19.54 6.19
CA ARG A 552 -19.39 -18.22 6.55
C ARG A 552 -18.27 -18.34 7.59
N ALA A 553 -18.48 -19.12 8.65
CA ALA A 553 -17.47 -19.35 9.69
C ALA A 553 -16.18 -19.95 9.13
N LEU A 554 -16.27 -20.86 8.15
CA LEU A 554 -15.10 -21.44 7.47
C LEU A 554 -14.29 -20.35 6.73
N TYR A 555 -14.95 -19.42 6.03
CA TYR A 555 -14.27 -18.28 5.41
C TYR A 555 -13.70 -17.29 6.42
N GLU A 556 -14.42 -17.03 7.52
CA GLU A 556 -13.93 -16.18 8.63
C GLU A 556 -12.65 -16.75 9.24
N GLN A 557 -12.57 -18.08 9.40
CA GLN A 557 -11.35 -18.76 9.80
C GLN A 557 -10.24 -18.58 8.76
N LEU A 558 -10.53 -18.77 7.47
CA LEU A 558 -9.52 -18.64 6.41
C LEU A 558 -8.85 -17.26 6.41
N VAL A 559 -9.63 -16.18 6.49
CA VAL A 559 -9.11 -14.81 6.46
C VAL A 559 -8.52 -14.36 7.80
N GLY A 560 -8.92 -15.02 8.89
CA GLY A 560 -8.63 -14.61 10.25
C GLY A 560 -7.27 -15.00 10.79
N LYS A 561 -7.13 -14.97 12.12
CA LYS A 561 -5.88 -15.34 12.80
C LYS A 561 -5.49 -16.78 12.48
N ARG A 562 -4.18 -17.01 12.42
CA ARG A 562 -3.63 -18.36 12.27
C ARG A 562 -3.89 -19.18 13.52
N PRO A 563 -4.19 -20.48 13.41
CA PRO A 563 -4.30 -21.33 14.58
C PRO A 563 -2.97 -21.32 15.35
N PRO A 564 -3.00 -21.38 16.69
CA PRO A 564 -1.79 -21.59 17.47
C PRO A 564 -1.14 -22.92 17.05
N ALA A 565 0.20 -22.94 17.06
CA ALA A 565 1.00 -24.12 16.69
C ALA A 565 0.90 -25.26 17.71
#